data_AF-A0A9X3M0L4-F1
#
_entry.id   AF-A0A9X3M0L4-F1
#
_cell.length_a   1.000
_cell.length_b   1.000
_cell.length_c   1.000
_cell.angle_alpha   90.00
_cell.angle_beta   90.00
_cell.angle_gamma   90.00
#
_symmetry.space_group_name_H-M   'P 1'
#
loop_
_entity.id
_entity.type
_entity.pdbx_description
1 polymer ?
#
loop_
_entity_poly.entity_id
_entity_poly.type
_entity_poly.pdbx_seq_one_letter_code
_entity_poly.pdbx_strand_id
1 'polypeptide(L)'
;MLSWIMLLLVLIALTVIGTWVWGSIFGRGEVMHPLDEPENVRENNRAAIRKGCFDQVKFEVVPRGYRQDQVDDLLTQLEEELSSAPKRSKVEGKEVN
;
A
#
# COMPACT_ATOMS: atom_id res chain seq x y z
N MET A 1 -51.29 27.48 -18.02
CA MET A 1 -50.11 26.70 -18.46
C MET A 1 -49.00 26.73 -17.41
N LEU A 2 -49.28 26.37 -16.15
CA LEU A 2 -48.29 26.37 -15.03
C LEU A 2 -47.86 24.96 -14.61
N SER A 3 -48.55 23.92 -15.10
CA SER A 3 -48.29 22.52 -14.75
C SER A 3 -46.86 22.07 -15.11
N TRP A 4 -46.32 22.53 -16.24
CA TRP A 4 -44.97 22.15 -16.67
C TRP A 4 -43.86 22.75 -15.79
N ILE A 5 -44.08 23.95 -15.24
CA ILE A 5 -43.16 24.59 -14.28
C ILE A 5 -43.16 23.84 -12.96
N MET A 6 -44.32 23.37 -12.51
CA MET A 6 -44.45 22.55 -11.30
C MET A 6 -43.72 21.22 -11.47
N LEU A 7 -43.84 20.58 -12.64
CA LEU A 7 -43.09 19.36 -12.99
C LEU A 7 -41.58 19.60 -12.95
N LEU A 8 -41.10 20.71 -13.49
CA LEU A 8 -39.67 21.04 -13.51
C LEU A 8 -39.11 21.26 -12.09
N LEU A 9 -39.87 21.91 -11.21
CA LEU A 9 -39.49 22.07 -9.80
C LEU A 9 -39.40 20.73 -9.07
N VAL A 10 -40.38 19.86 -9.26
CA VAL A 10 -40.37 18.52 -8.66
C VAL A 10 -39.19 17.69 -9.18
N LEU A 11 -38.90 17.78 -10.49
CA LEU A 11 -37.77 17.08 -11.08
C LEU A 11 -36.44 17.54 -10.48
N ILE A 12 -36.23 18.85 -10.32
CA ILE A 12 -35.02 19.40 -9.68
C ILE A 12 -34.92 18.92 -8.22
N ALA A 13 -36.02 18.93 -7.48
CA ALA A 13 -36.03 18.45 -6.09
C ALA A 13 -35.62 16.97 -6.02
N LEU A 14 -36.16 16.13 -6.92
CA LEU A 14 -35.85 14.71 -6.98
C LEU A 14 -34.40 14.44 -7.35
N THR A 15 -33.81 15.20 -8.29
CA THR A 15 -32.41 15.00 -8.69
C THR A 15 -31.43 15.41 -7.58
N VAL A 16 -31.69 16.50 -6.87
CA VAL A 16 -30.87 16.94 -5.72
C VAL A 16 -30.94 15.92 -4.59
N ILE A 17 -32.15 15.45 -4.24
CA ILE A 17 -32.31 14.44 -3.19
C ILE A 17 -31.67 13.12 -3.60
N GLY A 18 -31.93 12.66 -4.83
CA GLY A 18 -31.37 11.41 -5.35
C GLY A 18 -29.85 11.42 -5.36
N THR A 19 -29.23 12.50 -5.84
CA THR A 19 -27.75 12.64 -5.85
C THR A 19 -27.16 12.72 -4.46
N TRP A 20 -27.82 13.38 -3.50
CA TRP A 20 -27.36 13.45 -2.12
C TRP A 20 -27.45 12.08 -1.41
N VAL A 21 -28.57 11.38 -1.60
CA VAL A 21 -28.79 10.03 -1.07
C VAL A 21 -27.78 9.05 -1.67
N TRP A 22 -27.59 9.06 -3.00
CA TRP A 22 -26.58 8.24 -3.66
C TRP A 22 -25.17 8.58 -3.16
N GLY A 23 -24.82 9.86 -3.04
CA GLY A 23 -23.51 10.28 -2.53
C GLY A 23 -23.26 9.86 -1.07
N SER A 24 -24.32 9.69 -0.27
CA SER A 24 -24.20 9.15 1.10
C SER A 24 -24.12 7.63 1.14
N ILE A 25 -24.91 6.93 0.30
CA ILE A 25 -25.01 5.45 0.27
C ILE A 25 -23.79 4.82 -0.40
N PHE A 26 -23.34 5.39 -1.52
CA PHE A 26 -22.14 4.94 -2.21
C PHE A 26 -20.86 5.38 -1.49
N GLY A 27 -21.00 6.15 -0.41
CA GLY A 27 -19.89 6.73 0.34
C GLY A 27 -19.19 7.81 -0.49
N ARG A 28 -18.80 8.90 0.16
CA ARG A 28 -17.60 9.62 -0.28
C ARG A 28 -16.49 8.58 -0.17
N GLY A 29 -16.18 7.92 -1.31
CA GLY A 29 -15.26 6.80 -1.41
C GLY A 29 -14.17 7.02 -0.39
N GLU A 30 -14.12 6.11 0.59
CA GLU A 30 -13.36 6.22 1.82
C GLU A 30 -12.13 7.06 1.53
N VAL A 31 -11.98 8.20 2.23
CA VAL A 31 -10.78 9.01 2.13
C VAL A 31 -9.64 8.05 2.42
N MET A 32 -9.09 7.48 1.34
CA MET A 32 -8.06 6.47 1.41
C MET A 32 -6.99 7.18 2.21
N HIS A 33 -6.65 6.58 3.35
CA HIS A 33 -5.54 7.02 4.18
C HIS A 33 -4.43 7.44 3.21
N PRO A 34 -3.88 8.67 3.31
CA PRO A 34 -2.94 9.18 2.33
C PRO A 34 -1.95 8.07 2.04
N LEU A 35 -1.91 7.61 0.78
CA LEU A 35 -0.99 6.56 0.36
C LEU A 35 0.37 6.99 0.90
N ASP A 36 0.96 6.17 1.78
CA ASP A 36 2.26 6.45 2.38
C ASP A 36 3.16 6.95 1.26
N GLU A 37 3.54 8.22 1.32
CA GLU A 37 4.32 8.85 0.26
C GLU A 37 5.55 7.97 -0.03
N PRO A 38 6.00 7.86 -1.29
CA PRO A 38 7.09 6.96 -1.69
C PRO A 38 8.34 7.04 -0.79
N GLU A 39 8.58 8.21 -0.18
CA GLU A 39 9.65 8.45 0.78
C GLU A 39 9.47 7.69 2.11
N ASN A 40 8.24 7.56 2.61
CA ASN A 40 7.91 6.89 3.87
C ASN A 40 8.08 5.37 3.81
N VAL A 41 7.86 4.72 2.65
CA VAL A 41 8.03 3.27 2.52
C VAL A 41 9.48 2.85 2.84
N ARG A 42 10.46 3.62 2.37
CA ARG A 42 11.89 3.32 2.62
C ARG A 42 12.26 3.49 4.09
N GLU A 43 11.73 4.51 4.75
CA GLU A 43 11.99 4.76 6.17
C GLU A 43 11.29 3.75 7.08
N ASN A 44 10.04 3.41 6.76
CA ASN A 44 9.28 2.38 7.44
C ASN A 44 9.98 1.02 7.32
N ASN A 45 10.45 0.64 6.14
CA ASN A 45 11.21 -0.60 5.96
C ASN A 45 12.51 -0.61 6.78
N ARG A 46 13.26 0.50 6.79
CA ARG A 46 14.46 0.61 7.64
C ARG A 46 14.13 0.48 9.13
N ALA A 47 13.02 1.05 9.57
CA ALA A 47 12.56 0.92 10.95
C ALA A 47 12.08 -0.51 11.29
N ALA A 48 11.37 -1.16 10.38
CA ALA A 48 10.89 -2.54 10.51
C ALA A 48 12.06 -3.52 10.63
N ILE A 49 13.08 -3.38 9.77
CA ILE A 49 14.32 -4.18 9.83
C ILE A 49 15.03 -4.01 11.17
N ARG A 50 15.15 -2.77 11.69
CA ARG A 50 15.76 -2.53 13.01
C ARG A 50 15.00 -3.19 14.16
N LYS A 51 13.69 -3.33 14.03
CA LYS A 51 12.82 -3.99 15.02
C LYS A 51 12.76 -5.52 14.84
N GLY A 52 13.39 -6.06 13.79
CA GLY A 52 13.30 -7.47 13.44
C GLY A 52 11.92 -7.89 12.90
N CYS A 53 11.08 -6.94 12.51
CA CYS A 53 9.74 -7.19 12.00
C CYS A 53 9.78 -7.24 10.47
N PHE A 54 10.32 -8.32 9.90
CA PHE A 54 10.46 -8.47 8.45
C PHE A 54 9.10 -8.57 7.73
N ASP A 55 8.05 -9.08 8.40
CA ASP A 55 6.68 -9.13 7.87
C ASP A 55 6.05 -7.75 7.59
N GLN A 56 6.64 -6.67 8.13
CA GLN A 56 6.12 -5.32 7.97
C GLN A 56 6.81 -4.53 6.84
N VAL A 57 7.80 -5.14 6.16
CA VAL A 57 8.49 -4.54 5.02
C VAL A 57 7.55 -4.53 3.81
N LYS A 58 7.38 -3.37 3.18
CA LYS A 58 6.53 -3.21 2.00
C LYS A 58 7.33 -2.66 0.82
N PHE A 59 7.00 -3.09 -0.39
CA PHE A 59 7.60 -2.53 -1.61
C PHE A 59 6.56 -1.68 -2.35
N GLU A 60 7.00 -0.52 -2.81
CA GLU A 60 6.18 0.33 -3.66
C GLU A 60 6.10 -0.26 -5.08
N VAL A 61 4.89 -0.34 -5.64
CA VAL A 61 4.67 -0.81 -7.01
C VAL A 61 4.64 0.38 -7.95
N VAL A 62 5.69 0.52 -8.76
CA VAL A 62 5.84 1.60 -9.74
C VAL A 62 5.57 1.10 -11.17
N PRO A 63 5.17 1.98 -12.12
CA PRO A 63 4.88 1.59 -13.51
C PRO A 63 6.02 0.88 -14.24
N ARG A 64 7.26 1.07 -13.78
CA ARG A 64 8.43 0.30 -14.23
C ARG A 64 9.22 -0.13 -13.00
N GLY A 65 8.93 -1.33 -12.51
CA GLY A 65 9.63 -1.97 -11.41
C GLY A 65 9.91 -3.43 -11.71
N TYR A 66 10.54 -4.12 -10.75
CA TYR A 66 10.64 -5.56 -10.79
C TYR A 66 9.26 -6.19 -10.60
N ARG A 67 9.06 -7.37 -11.19
CA ARG A 67 7.83 -8.12 -11.02
C ARG A 67 7.80 -8.73 -9.62
N GLN A 68 6.64 -8.69 -8.98
CA GLN A 68 6.51 -9.07 -7.57
C GLN A 68 6.83 -10.56 -7.34
N ASP A 69 6.35 -11.45 -8.21
CA ASP A 69 6.66 -12.89 -8.20
C ASP A 69 8.17 -13.17 -8.23
N GLN A 70 8.93 -12.49 -9.07
CA GLN A 70 10.38 -12.65 -9.19
C GLN A 70 11.13 -12.21 -7.94
N VAL A 71 10.65 -11.15 -7.29
CA VAL A 71 11.23 -10.65 -6.04
C VAL A 71 10.90 -11.62 -4.91
N ASP A 72 9.66 -12.09 -4.82
CA ASP A 72 9.21 -13.03 -3.80
C ASP A 72 9.98 -14.36 -3.90
N ASP A 73 10.11 -14.93 -5.11
CA ASP A 73 10.87 -16.16 -5.37
C ASP A 73 12.35 -16.04 -4.99
N LEU A 74 12.97 -14.87 -5.23
CA LEU A 74 14.35 -14.59 -4.85
C LEU A 74 14.50 -14.47 -3.33
N LEU A 75 13.56 -13.81 -2.65
CA LEU A 75 13.60 -13.65 -1.20
C LEU A 75 13.42 -15.00 -0.49
N THR A 76 12.52 -15.86 -0.98
CA THR A 76 12.33 -17.21 -0.45
C THR A 76 13.61 -18.05 -0.57
N GLN A 77 14.24 -18.07 -1.75
CA GLN A 77 15.50 -18.79 -1.94
C GLN A 77 16.62 -18.26 -1.04
N LEU A 78 16.69 -16.94 -0.85
CA LEU A 78 17.69 -16.33 0.03
C LEU A 78 17.46 -16.70 1.51
N GLU A 79 16.20 -16.78 1.94
CA GLU A 79 15.83 -17.24 3.29
C GLU A 79 16.20 -18.72 3.51
N GLU A 80 15.97 -19.57 2.51
CA GLU A 80 16.38 -20.97 2.53
C GLU A 80 17.91 -21.12 2.61
N GLU A 81 18.67 -20.32 1.86
CA GLU A 81 20.14 -20.31 1.95
C GLU A 81 20.63 -19.81 3.31
N LEU A 82 20.04 -18.73 3.85
CA LEU A 82 20.41 -18.16 5.15
C LEU A 82 20.09 -19.10 6.33
N SER A 83 18.97 -19.83 6.25
CA SER A 83 18.56 -20.80 7.26
C SER A 83 19.36 -22.10 7.19
N SER A 84 19.83 -22.50 6.00
CA SER A 84 20.68 -23.68 5.78
C SER A 84 22.18 -23.40 5.97
N ALA A 85 22.62 -22.14 5.91
CA ALA A 85 24.01 -21.77 6.15
C ALA A 85 24.38 -21.94 7.64
N PRO A 86 25.36 -22.81 8.00
CA PRO A 86 25.84 -22.89 9.37
C PRO A 86 26.50 -21.57 9.74
N LYS A 87 26.01 -20.96 10.82
CA LYS A 87 26.45 -19.69 11.43
C LYS A 87 27.96 -19.50 11.30
N ARG A 88 28.41 -18.89 10.20
CA ARG A 88 29.84 -18.66 9.95
C ARG A 88 30.23 -17.45 10.78
N SER A 89 30.50 -17.71 12.05
CA SER A 89 31.23 -16.81 12.93
C SER A 89 32.54 -16.43 12.23
N LYS A 90 32.57 -15.24 11.63
CA LYS A 90 33.80 -14.62 11.14
C LYS A 90 33.89 -13.21 11.69
N VAL A 91 34.49 -13.10 12.86
CA VAL A 91 35.47 -12.05 13.09
C VAL A 91 36.78 -12.79 13.36
N GLU A 92 37.43 -13.15 12.26
CA GLU A 92 38.78 -13.67 12.24
C GLU A 92 39.72 -12.54 12.65
N GLY A 93 39.91 -12.41 13.97
CA GLY A 93 41.13 -11.87 14.51
C GLY A 93 42.23 -12.87 14.22
N LYS A 94 43.04 -12.61 13.20
CA LYS A 94 44.39 -13.14 13.19
C LYS A 94 45.33 -12.15 12.51
N GLU A 95 46.15 -11.59 13.38
CA GLU A 95 47.39 -10.89 13.10
C GLU A 95 48.17 -11.56 11.97
N VAL A 96 48.73 -10.74 11.09
CA VAL A 96 49.89 -11.13 10.29
C VAL A 96 50.99 -10.13 10.61
N ASN A 97 51.90 -10.63 11.43
CA ASN A 97 53.28 -10.22 11.64
C ASN A 97 53.96 -9.79 10.34
#